data_AF-A0A377BBL0-F1
#
_entry.id   AF-A0A377BBL0-F1
#
_cell.length_a   1.000
_cell.length_b   1.000
_cell.length_c   1.000
_cell.angle_alpha   90.00
_cell.angle_beta   90.00
_cell.angle_gamma   90.00
#
_symmetry.space_group_name_H-M   'P 1'
#
loop_
_entity.id
_entity.type
_entity.pdbx_description
1 polymer ?
#
loop_
_entity_poly.entity_id
_entity_poly.type
_entity_poly.pdbx_seq_one_letter_code
_entity_poly.pdbx_strand_id
1 'polypeptide(L)'
;MLSQCGFVGGGVGLASEAAYFAKIPGNQKWAPRPTPINSWNFFHFSPYHNFMRGKPDNNPWGPAVTMFRTANGTPLYFNFHVTPLEERSIGKRPLGHMLLTGTSGEGKTTLLDFLLCQCMKFSPRMFCYDRDRGMEPFIRSVGGYYKVLQQGVKLTSHRSNRKALRVILRPLKYHACLC
;
A
#
# COMPACT_ATOMS: atom_id res chain seq x y z
N MET A 1 1.76 30.91 -35.28
CA MET A 1 2.28 29.69 -34.61
C MET A 1 1.27 28.55 -34.57
N LEU A 2 0.00 28.74 -34.18
CA LEU A 2 -1.02 27.66 -34.20
C LEU A 2 -1.59 27.33 -35.59
N SER A 3 -1.71 28.32 -36.48
CA SER A 3 -2.19 28.12 -37.86
C SER A 3 -1.26 27.24 -38.71
N GLN A 4 0.06 27.29 -38.45
CA GLN A 4 1.06 26.44 -39.10
C GLN A 4 1.02 24.98 -38.60
N CYS A 5 0.37 24.72 -37.45
CA CYS A 5 0.13 23.37 -36.93
C CYS A 5 -1.21 22.77 -37.40
N GLY A 6 -1.88 23.39 -38.40
CA GLY A 6 -3.17 22.93 -38.93
C GLY A 6 -4.40 23.32 -38.11
N PHE A 7 -4.26 24.21 -37.13
CA PHE A 7 -5.38 24.68 -36.32
C PHE A 7 -6.02 25.93 -36.94
N VAL A 8 -7.28 25.82 -37.38
CA VAL A 8 -8.08 26.93 -37.91
C VAL A 8 -9.09 27.38 -36.86
N GLY A 9 -8.92 28.60 -36.35
CA GLY A 9 -9.85 29.23 -35.42
C GLY A 9 -10.91 30.06 -36.16
N GLY A 10 -12.18 29.95 -35.75
CA GLY A 10 -13.27 30.80 -36.24
C GLY A 10 -14.20 31.15 -35.09
N GLY A 11 -14.72 32.39 -35.08
CA GLY A 11 -15.67 32.84 -34.07
C GLY A 11 -16.94 31.99 -34.05
N VAL A 12 -17.46 31.70 -32.86
CA VAL A 12 -18.75 31.01 -32.69
C VAL A 12 -19.81 32.07 -32.41
N GLY A 13 -20.73 32.28 -33.36
CA GLY A 13 -21.80 33.27 -33.24
C GLY A 13 -23.01 32.76 -32.45
N LEU A 14 -23.92 32.05 -33.15
CA LEU A 14 -25.22 31.62 -32.61
C LEU A 14 -25.14 30.66 -31.41
N ALA A 15 -24.08 29.86 -31.34
CA ALA A 15 -23.89 28.88 -30.26
C ALA A 15 -22.82 29.32 -29.24
N SER A 16 -22.61 30.63 -29.09
CA SER A 16 -21.57 31.20 -28.21
C SER A 16 -21.75 30.81 -26.74
N GLU A 17 -22.98 30.82 -26.24
CA GLU A 17 -23.32 30.42 -24.88
C GLU A 17 -23.04 28.92 -24.64
N ALA A 18 -23.52 28.06 -25.54
CA ALA A 18 -23.24 26.63 -25.49
C ALA A 18 -21.72 26.34 -25.59
N ALA A 19 -20.99 27.06 -26.45
CA ALA A 19 -19.54 26.97 -26.56
C ALA A 19 -18.80 27.41 -25.28
N TYR A 20 -19.33 28.40 -24.56
CA TYR A 20 -18.78 28.83 -23.28
C TYR A 20 -18.94 27.72 -22.22
N PHE A 21 -20.16 27.18 -22.08
CA PHE A 21 -20.45 26.12 -21.12
C PHE A 21 -19.76 24.79 -21.45
N ALA A 22 -19.47 24.52 -22.72
CA ALA A 22 -18.75 23.33 -23.16
C ALA A 22 -17.27 23.30 -22.70
N LYS A 23 -16.69 24.44 -22.27
CA LYS A 23 -15.33 24.49 -21.70
C LYS A 23 -15.25 23.85 -20.31
N ILE A 24 -16.38 23.72 -19.62
CA ILE A 24 -16.43 23.11 -18.29
C ILE A 24 -16.29 21.59 -18.43
N PRO A 25 -15.33 20.95 -17.72
CA PRO A 25 -15.17 19.50 -17.75
C PRO A 25 -16.47 18.75 -17.46
N GLY A 26 -16.76 17.70 -18.23
CA GLY A 26 -17.99 16.90 -18.10
C GLY A 26 -19.23 17.49 -18.79
N ASN A 27 -19.16 18.70 -19.35
CA ASN A 27 -20.29 19.38 -19.97
C ASN A 27 -20.29 19.29 -21.51
N GLN A 28 -19.74 18.20 -22.05
CA GLN A 28 -19.56 17.98 -23.49
C GLN A 28 -20.87 17.97 -24.29
N LYS A 29 -22.02 17.79 -23.62
CA LYS A 29 -23.36 17.86 -24.22
C LYS A 29 -23.67 19.20 -24.89
N TRP A 30 -23.02 20.29 -24.48
CA TRP A 30 -23.19 21.62 -25.09
C TRP A 30 -22.17 21.94 -26.16
N ALA A 31 -21.30 20.99 -26.55
CA ALA A 31 -20.32 21.19 -27.59
C ALA A 31 -21.05 21.47 -28.93
N PRO A 32 -20.93 22.67 -29.53
CA PRO A 32 -21.68 23.02 -30.74
C PRO A 32 -21.25 22.21 -31.97
N ARG A 33 -20.02 21.66 -31.92
CA ARG A 33 -19.42 20.83 -32.96
C ARG A 33 -18.76 19.61 -32.29
N PRO A 34 -19.53 18.56 -31.96
CA PRO A 34 -18.96 17.35 -31.41
C PRO A 34 -18.12 16.66 -32.50
N THR A 35 -16.82 16.56 -32.27
CA THR A 35 -15.90 15.81 -33.15
C THR A 35 -15.53 14.50 -32.47
N PRO A 36 -15.61 13.35 -33.18
CA PRO A 36 -15.13 12.10 -32.62
C PRO A 36 -13.64 12.21 -32.30
N ILE A 37 -13.27 11.82 -31.09
CA ILE A 37 -11.86 11.71 -30.69
C ILE A 37 -11.35 10.40 -31.29
N ASN A 38 -10.40 10.47 -32.21
CA ASN A 38 -9.75 9.26 -32.74
C ASN A 38 -8.90 8.58 -31.65
N SER A 39 -8.63 7.28 -31.80
CA SER A 39 -7.90 6.52 -30.79
C SER A 39 -6.53 7.14 -30.45
N TRP A 40 -5.85 7.71 -31.44
CA TRP A 40 -4.57 8.42 -31.26
C TRP A 40 -4.68 9.63 -30.34
N ASN A 41 -5.68 10.50 -30.56
CA ASN A 41 -5.95 11.65 -29.71
C ASN A 41 -6.38 11.20 -28.31
N PHE A 42 -7.15 10.13 -28.19
CA PHE A 42 -7.54 9.56 -26.90
C PHE A 42 -6.33 9.08 -26.09
N PHE A 43 -5.33 8.46 -26.72
CA PHE A 43 -4.08 8.06 -26.06
C PHE A 43 -3.33 9.27 -25.48
N HIS A 44 -3.32 10.41 -26.18
CA HIS A 44 -2.71 11.64 -25.67
C HIS A 44 -3.45 12.24 -24.46
N PHE A 45 -4.76 12.01 -24.35
CA PHE A 45 -5.56 12.42 -23.19
C PHE A 45 -5.56 11.39 -22.04
N SER A 46 -5.01 10.20 -22.26
CA SER A 46 -4.99 9.11 -21.28
C SER A 46 -3.56 8.88 -20.79
N PRO A 47 -3.04 9.69 -19.84
CA PRO A 47 -1.72 9.44 -19.28
C PRO A 47 -1.75 8.10 -18.52
N TYR A 48 -1.24 7.04 -19.14
CA TYR A 48 -1.04 5.73 -18.52
C TYR A 48 0.09 5.71 -17.50
N HIS A 49 0.65 6.88 -17.13
CA HIS A 49 1.66 7.06 -16.08
C HIS A 49 1.08 6.96 -14.67
N ASN A 50 -0.03 6.24 -14.49
CA ASN A 50 -0.62 6.06 -13.17
C ASN A 50 0.26 5.16 -12.31
N PHE A 51 0.49 5.63 -11.08
CA PHE A 51 1.23 4.92 -10.07
C PHE A 51 0.48 3.66 -9.65
N MET A 52 1.23 2.69 -9.14
CA MET A 52 0.65 1.49 -8.53
C MET A 52 -0.36 1.91 -7.46
N ARG A 53 -1.64 1.61 -7.70
CA ARG A 53 -2.72 1.88 -6.74
C ARG A 53 -2.86 0.75 -5.73
N GLY A 54 -2.51 -0.49 -6.12
CA GLY A 54 -2.82 -1.67 -5.33
C GLY A 54 -4.31 -1.93 -5.25
N LYS A 55 -4.71 -2.93 -4.46
CA LYS A 55 -6.09 -3.42 -4.39
C LYS A 55 -6.76 -3.07 -3.06
N PRO A 56 -7.87 -2.30 -3.05
CA PRO A 56 -8.53 -1.90 -1.81
C PRO A 56 -9.19 -3.07 -1.09
N ASP A 57 -9.85 -3.97 -1.83
CA ASP A 57 -10.65 -5.08 -1.31
C ASP A 57 -10.43 -6.36 -2.11
N ASN A 58 -11.01 -7.47 -1.69
CA ASN A 58 -10.85 -8.78 -2.34
C ASN A 58 -9.40 -9.30 -2.38
N ASN A 59 -8.59 -8.89 -1.41
CA ASN A 59 -7.27 -9.45 -1.12
C ASN A 59 -7.43 -10.79 -0.37
N PRO A 60 -6.35 -11.59 -0.21
CA PRO A 60 -6.35 -12.80 0.61
C PRO A 60 -6.99 -12.66 2.00
N TRP A 61 -6.71 -11.54 2.67
CA TRP A 61 -7.24 -11.19 3.99
C TRP A 61 -8.51 -10.33 3.95
N GLY A 62 -9.04 -10.05 2.75
CA GLY A 62 -10.19 -9.17 2.53
C GLY A 62 -9.75 -7.74 2.17
N PRO A 63 -9.91 -6.74 3.06
CA PRO A 63 -9.48 -5.37 2.79
C PRO A 63 -7.96 -5.23 2.78
N ALA A 64 -7.46 -4.14 2.20
CA ALA A 64 -6.05 -3.77 2.21
C ALA A 64 -5.52 -3.64 3.64
N VAL A 65 -4.23 -3.93 3.87
CA VAL A 65 -3.60 -3.81 5.20
C VAL A 65 -3.63 -2.36 5.66
N THR A 66 -3.12 -1.45 4.82
CA THR A 66 -3.11 -0.02 5.09
C THR A 66 -3.09 0.78 3.80
N MET A 67 -3.34 2.08 3.90
CA MET A 67 -3.25 3.01 2.77
C MET A 67 -2.05 3.94 2.99
N PHE A 68 -1.22 4.08 1.96
CA PHE A 68 -0.16 5.08 1.89
C PHE A 68 -0.51 6.14 0.85
N ARG A 69 0.18 7.28 0.94
CA ARG A 69 0.12 8.34 -0.07
C ARG A 69 1.31 8.17 -1.02
N THR A 70 1.06 8.11 -2.32
CA THR A 70 2.12 8.13 -3.33
C THR A 70 2.72 9.53 -3.47
N ALA A 71 3.88 9.66 -4.14
CA ALA A 71 4.48 10.96 -4.43
C ALA A 71 3.53 11.92 -5.17
N ASN A 72 2.62 11.38 -6.00
CA ASN A 72 1.62 12.16 -6.74
C ASN A 72 0.32 12.40 -5.96
N GLY A 73 0.27 12.06 -4.67
CA GLY A 73 -0.90 12.27 -3.82
C GLY A 73 -2.06 11.30 -4.06
N THR A 74 -1.87 10.27 -4.87
CA THR A 74 -2.85 9.20 -5.05
C THR A 74 -2.76 8.17 -3.92
N PRO A 75 -3.85 7.44 -3.61
CA PRO A 75 -3.82 6.40 -2.60
C PRO A 75 -3.11 5.13 -3.12
N LEU A 76 -2.23 4.56 -2.29
CA LEU A 76 -1.61 3.24 -2.47
C LEU A 76 -2.17 2.28 -1.42
N TYR A 77 -2.94 1.29 -1.85
CA TYR A 77 -3.47 0.22 -1.01
C TYR A 77 -2.42 -0.88 -0.83
N PHE A 78 -1.74 -0.84 0.32
CA PHE A 78 -0.65 -1.75 0.64
C PHE A 78 -1.16 -3.11 1.12
N ASN A 79 -0.55 -4.17 0.58
CA ASN A 79 -0.78 -5.56 0.92
C ASN A 79 0.55 -6.32 0.88
N PHE A 80 0.74 -7.31 1.76
CA PHE A 80 1.92 -8.19 1.71
C PHE A 80 1.88 -9.17 0.54
N HIS A 81 0.67 -9.51 0.11
CA HIS A 81 0.43 -10.52 -0.91
C HIS A 81 0.27 -9.86 -2.27
N VAL A 82 1.01 -10.35 -3.26
CA VAL A 82 0.81 -9.98 -4.65
C VAL A 82 -0.27 -10.88 -5.24
N THR A 83 -1.38 -10.28 -5.67
CA THR A 83 -2.50 -10.98 -6.32
C THR A 83 -2.98 -10.20 -7.55
N PRO A 84 -3.54 -10.86 -8.57
CA PRO A 84 -4.11 -10.16 -9.72
C PRO A 84 -5.23 -9.18 -9.32
N LEU A 85 -5.28 -8.02 -9.99
CA LEU A 85 -6.22 -6.93 -9.67
C LEU A 85 -7.68 -7.35 -9.87
N GLU A 86 -7.97 -8.02 -10.97
CA GLU A 86 -9.34 -8.42 -11.37
C GLU A 86 -9.86 -9.66 -10.63
N GLU A 87 -8.98 -10.38 -9.92
CA GLU A 87 -9.33 -11.68 -9.34
C GLU A 87 -9.73 -11.58 -7.87
N ARG A 88 -10.89 -12.13 -7.50
CA ARG A 88 -11.27 -12.26 -6.08
C ARG A 88 -10.40 -13.30 -5.38
N SER A 89 -9.43 -12.85 -4.59
CA SER A 89 -8.42 -13.70 -3.95
C SER A 89 -8.70 -14.04 -2.49
N ILE A 90 -9.91 -13.79 -2.00
CA ILE A 90 -10.29 -14.01 -0.59
C ILE A 90 -10.08 -15.48 -0.21
N GLY A 91 -9.39 -15.72 0.91
CA GLY A 91 -9.14 -17.06 1.43
C GLY A 91 -8.02 -17.83 0.72
N LYS A 92 -7.50 -17.32 -0.40
CA LYS A 92 -6.28 -17.85 -1.02
C LYS A 92 -5.08 -17.59 -0.12
N ARG A 93 -4.04 -18.42 -0.22
CA ARG A 93 -2.84 -18.33 0.62
C ARG A 93 -1.57 -18.06 -0.21
N PRO A 94 -1.53 -16.97 -1.01
CA PRO A 94 -0.29 -16.59 -1.67
C PRO A 94 0.77 -16.22 -0.61
N LEU A 95 2.04 -16.40 -0.95
CA LEU A 95 3.15 -15.97 -0.10
C LEU A 95 3.14 -14.43 0.01
N GLY A 96 3.53 -13.91 1.17
CA GLY A 96 3.60 -12.48 1.43
C GLY A 96 4.92 -12.15 2.12
N HIS A 97 5.96 -11.93 1.33
CA HIS A 97 7.28 -11.57 1.83
C HIS A 97 7.49 -10.07 1.68
N MET A 98 8.03 -9.44 2.71
CA MET A 98 8.39 -8.03 2.70
C MET A 98 9.80 -7.89 3.25
N LEU A 99 10.63 -7.13 2.53
CA LEU A 99 11.97 -6.75 2.96
C LEU A 99 11.98 -5.25 3.25
N LEU A 100 12.33 -4.88 4.48
CA LEU A 100 12.48 -3.48 4.89
C LEU A 100 13.95 -3.16 5.18
N THR A 101 14.56 -2.36 4.30
CA THR A 101 15.97 -1.94 4.37
C THR A 101 16.10 -0.44 4.66
N GLY A 102 17.33 0.03 4.91
CA GLY A 102 17.63 1.40 5.35
C GLY A 102 18.77 1.46 6.38
N THR A 103 19.13 2.65 6.83
CA THR A 103 20.15 2.87 7.87
C THR A 103 19.58 2.68 9.27
N SER A 104 20.45 2.61 10.28
CA SER A 104 20.01 2.60 11.68
C SER A 104 19.42 3.98 12.03
N GLY A 105 18.30 4.02 12.74
CA GLY A 105 17.64 5.27 13.13
C GLY A 105 16.55 5.78 12.19
N GLU A 106 16.40 5.23 10.97
CA GLU A 106 15.40 5.69 9.97
C GLU A 106 13.95 5.25 10.26
N GLY A 107 13.69 4.68 11.45
CA GLY A 107 12.34 4.27 11.84
C GLY A 107 11.85 2.96 11.21
N LYS A 108 12.76 2.06 10.77
CA LYS A 108 12.36 0.73 10.25
C LYS A 108 11.49 -0.06 11.22
N THR A 109 11.92 -0.14 12.48
CA THR A 109 11.18 -0.86 13.53
C THR A 109 9.82 -0.22 13.75
N THR A 110 9.76 1.12 13.77
CA THR A 110 8.51 1.87 13.87
C THR A 110 7.55 1.59 12.72
N LEU A 111 8.05 1.55 11.47
CA LEU A 111 7.25 1.22 10.30
C LEU A 111 6.77 -0.24 10.34
N LEU A 112 7.64 -1.17 10.78
CA LEU A 112 7.26 -2.57 10.96
C LEU A 112 6.16 -2.70 12.01
N ASP A 113 6.32 -2.09 13.18
CA ASP A 113 5.31 -2.11 14.25
C ASP A 113 3.99 -1.48 13.80
N PHE A 114 4.04 -0.37 13.04
CA PHE A 114 2.85 0.22 12.42
C PHE A 114 2.14 -0.79 11.51
N LEU A 115 2.87 -1.47 10.61
CA LEU A 115 2.28 -2.46 9.71
C LEU A 115 1.69 -3.64 10.49
N LEU A 116 2.35 -4.11 11.54
CA LEU A 116 1.85 -5.20 12.39
C LEU A 116 0.61 -4.78 13.19
N CYS A 117 0.57 -3.55 13.71
CA CYS A 117 -0.63 -2.94 14.30
C CYS A 117 -1.80 -2.99 13.31
N GLN A 118 -1.59 -2.56 12.06
CA GLN A 118 -2.63 -2.59 11.04
C GLN A 118 -3.07 -4.02 10.70
N CYS A 119 -2.20 -5.01 10.86
CA CYS A 119 -2.55 -6.41 10.68
C CYS A 119 -3.47 -6.95 11.77
N MET A 120 -3.49 -6.37 12.98
CA MET A 120 -4.26 -6.87 14.11
C MET A 120 -5.76 -7.01 13.80
N LYS A 121 -6.30 -6.20 12.89
CA LYS A 121 -7.70 -6.31 12.41
C LYS A 121 -8.02 -7.67 11.77
N PHE A 122 -7.02 -8.40 11.29
CA PHE A 122 -7.16 -9.74 10.72
C PHE A 122 -6.95 -10.87 11.74
N SER A 123 -6.76 -10.54 13.03
CA SER A 123 -6.42 -11.51 14.09
C SER A 123 -5.25 -12.44 13.73
N PRO A 124 -4.09 -11.91 13.31
CA PRO A 124 -2.95 -12.70 12.87
C PRO A 124 -2.29 -13.42 14.04
N ARG A 125 -1.72 -14.59 13.78
CA ARG A 125 -0.75 -15.23 14.68
C ARG A 125 0.64 -14.78 14.27
N MET A 126 1.33 -14.04 15.13
CA MET A 126 2.64 -13.51 14.81
C MET A 126 3.72 -14.09 15.70
N PHE A 127 4.88 -14.28 15.08
CA PHE A 127 6.13 -14.55 15.73
C PHE A 127 7.10 -13.45 15.33
N CYS A 128 7.64 -12.74 16.31
CA CYS A 128 8.61 -11.68 16.05
C CYS A 128 9.95 -12.07 16.67
N TYR A 129 11.01 -11.60 16.04
CA TYR A 129 12.36 -11.64 16.57
C TYR A 129 12.85 -10.20 16.58
N ASP A 130 13.14 -9.70 17.77
CA ASP A 130 13.50 -8.30 17.98
C ASP A 130 14.93 -8.21 18.53
N ARG A 131 15.62 -7.14 18.17
CA ARG A 131 16.97 -6.82 18.63
C ARG A 131 16.89 -5.47 19.32
N ASP A 132 17.34 -5.40 20.57
CA ASP A 132 17.32 -4.19 21.40
C ASP A 132 15.96 -3.73 21.92
N ARG A 133 14.96 -4.63 21.93
CA ARG A 133 13.65 -4.43 22.57
C ARG A 133 12.81 -3.28 21.97
N GLY A 134 13.05 -2.93 20.70
CA GLY A 134 12.28 -1.90 20.02
C GLY A 134 10.79 -2.23 19.87
N MET A 135 10.45 -3.51 19.72
CA MET A 135 9.07 -3.98 19.52
C MET A 135 8.36 -4.31 20.85
N GLU A 136 9.06 -4.29 21.98
CA GLU A 136 8.50 -4.65 23.30
C GLU A 136 7.22 -3.86 23.67
N PRO A 137 7.15 -2.52 23.45
CA PRO A 137 5.94 -1.75 23.73
C PRO A 137 4.74 -2.20 22.87
N PHE A 138 4.97 -2.47 21.58
CA PHE A 138 3.93 -2.95 20.67
C PHE A 138 3.41 -4.32 21.10
N ILE A 139 4.30 -5.27 21.38
CA ILE A 139 3.91 -6.64 21.73
C ILE A 139 3.10 -6.66 23.02
N ARG A 140 3.50 -5.84 24.01
CA ARG A 140 2.75 -5.69 25.26
C ARG A 140 1.39 -5.01 25.05
N SER A 141 1.30 -4.00 24.18
CA SER A 141 0.04 -3.28 23.93
C SER A 141 -1.03 -4.14 23.26
N VAL A 142 -0.64 -5.09 22.40
CA VAL A 142 -1.56 -6.05 21.77
C VAL A 142 -1.86 -7.28 22.64
N GLY A 143 -1.42 -7.28 23.91
CA GLY A 143 -1.59 -8.41 24.83
C GLY A 143 -0.75 -9.65 24.48
N GLY A 144 0.32 -9.46 23.71
CA GLY A 144 1.26 -10.51 23.32
C GLY A 144 2.24 -10.88 24.44
N TYR A 145 2.91 -12.02 24.27
CA TYR A 145 3.92 -12.48 25.21
C TYR A 145 5.33 -12.14 24.72
N TYR A 146 6.02 -11.31 25.49
CA TYR A 146 7.38 -10.86 25.20
C TYR A 146 8.39 -11.60 26.09
N LYS A 147 9.36 -12.32 25.50
CA LYS A 147 10.39 -13.02 26.25
C LYS A 147 11.79 -12.75 25.71
N VAL A 148 12.64 -12.27 26.61
CA VAL A 148 14.08 -12.15 26.38
C VAL A 148 14.70 -13.54 26.45
N LEU A 149 15.37 -13.98 25.38
CA LEU A 149 16.21 -15.16 25.50
C LEU A 149 17.48 -14.83 26.27
N GLN A 150 17.88 -15.78 27.09
CA GLN A 150 19.11 -15.77 27.85
C GLN A 150 19.93 -16.99 27.42
N GLN A 151 21.21 -16.80 27.07
CA GLN A 151 22.06 -17.89 26.63
C GLN A 151 22.25 -18.89 27.79
N GLY A 152 22.05 -20.18 27.51
CA GLY A 152 22.16 -21.24 28.51
C GLY A 152 20.95 -21.40 29.44
N VAL A 153 19.92 -20.55 29.33
CA VAL A 153 18.70 -20.64 30.14
C VAL A 153 17.60 -21.31 29.33
N LYS A 154 17.03 -22.41 29.86
CA LYS A 154 15.86 -23.06 29.26
C LYS A 154 14.69 -22.08 29.25
N LEU A 155 14.08 -21.92 28.09
CA LEU A 155 12.78 -21.25 27.96
C LEU A 155 11.72 -22.05 28.72
N THR A 156 11.18 -21.46 29.78
CA THR A 156 9.94 -21.97 30.37
C THR A 156 8.81 -21.80 29.37
N SER A 157 8.27 -22.91 28.89
CA SER A 157 7.15 -22.88 27.94
C SER A 157 5.89 -22.42 28.65
N HIS A 158 5.42 -21.21 28.34
CA HIS A 158 4.10 -20.79 28.80
C HIS A 158 3.04 -21.34 27.83
N ARG A 159 2.22 -22.29 28.30
CA ARG A 159 1.05 -22.82 27.56
C ARG A 159 -0.06 -21.76 27.56
N SER A 160 0.07 -20.76 26.70
CA SER A 160 -1.02 -19.82 26.42
C SER A 160 -1.97 -20.40 25.37
N ASN A 161 -3.26 -20.24 25.64
CA ASN A 161 -4.39 -20.84 24.94
C ASN A 161 -4.57 -20.19 23.55
N ARG A 162 -4.23 -20.94 22.49
CA ARG A 162 -4.55 -20.81 21.03
C ARG A 162 -4.45 -19.44 20.29
N LYS A 163 -4.22 -18.30 20.93
CA LYS A 163 -4.23 -16.96 20.28
C LYS A 163 -3.01 -16.07 20.53
N ALA A 164 -2.01 -16.51 21.29
CA ALA A 164 -0.93 -15.64 21.74
C ALA A 164 0.20 -15.45 20.71
N LEU A 165 0.40 -14.20 20.32
CA LEU A 165 1.60 -13.67 19.69
C LEU A 165 2.82 -13.98 20.59
N ARG A 166 3.86 -14.63 20.04
CA ARG A 166 5.07 -15.04 20.78
C ARG A 166 6.30 -14.39 20.18
N VAL A 167 7.06 -13.65 20.98
CA VAL A 167 8.30 -13.00 20.53
C VAL A 167 9.49 -13.51 21.33
N ILE A 168 10.55 -13.88 20.61
CA ILE A 168 11.76 -14.54 21.10
C ILE A 168 12.96 -13.63 20.77
N LEU A 169 13.76 -13.21 21.75
CA LEU A 169 15.01 -12.43 21.51
C LEU A 169 16.25 -13.33 21.37
N ARG A 170 17.45 -12.80 21.17
CA ARG A 170 18.73 -13.46 21.55
C ARG A 170 19.53 -12.44 22.34
N PRO A 171 20.18 -12.79 23.46
CA PRO A 171 21.09 -11.87 24.11
C PRO A 171 22.43 -11.97 23.37
N LEU A 172 22.93 -10.88 22.82
CA LEU A 172 24.30 -10.85 22.30
C LEU A 172 25.23 -10.33 23.41
N LYS A 173 25.98 -11.25 24.03
CA LYS A 173 27.39 -10.98 24.31
C LYS A 173 28.19 -11.63 23.17
N TYR A 174 29.22 -10.92 22.72
CA TYR A 174 30.01 -11.13 21.51
C TYR A 174 30.37 -12.59 21.15
N HIS A 175 30.59 -12.79 19.84
CA HIS A 175 31.05 -13.99 19.12
C HIS A 175 30.12 -15.21 19.12
N ALA A 176 29.49 -15.48 17.98
CA ALA A 176 29.51 -16.82 17.35
C ALA A 176 28.68 -16.86 16.06
N CYS A 177 29.42 -17.19 15.01
CA CYS A 177 29.09 -17.84 13.75
C CYS A 177 27.90 -18.83 13.75
N LEU A 178 27.37 -19.01 12.53
CA LEU A 178 26.78 -20.20 11.90
C LEU A 178 25.25 -20.35 11.74
N CYS A 179 24.97 -20.62 10.45
CA CYS A 179 23.85 -21.27 9.75
C CYS A 179 22.53 -20.50 9.60
#